data_AF-A0A2M8B2G7-F1
#
_entry.id   AF-A0A2M8B2G7-F1
#
_cell.length_a   1.000
_cell.length_b   1.000
_cell.length_c   1.000
_cell.angle_alpha   90.00
_cell.angle_beta   90.00
_cell.angle_gamma   90.00
#
_symmetry.space_group_name_H-M   'P 1'
#
loop_
_entity.id
_entity.type
_entity.pdbx_description
1 polymer ?
#
loop_
_entity_poly.entity_id
_entity_poly.type
_entity_poly.pdbx_seq_one_letter_code
_entity_poly.pdbx_strand_id
1 'polypeptide(L)'
;PEARVFGRGHPLEKSLFQRISKEKKGTFEAVGSDGVERLYLFSPYRSPMNKEGGYALLGIPTKALFAEVDRLFVMTLTVLSISAVLFLAIIWLGGNSLIVRPVGILADASKRLAGGDLTARTGLVSTQGELGQLGREFDEMAEEIQHRQEEFARLAMAVEQSAEGVILTDREGTILYVNPAFERITGYSREEAVGKSPRILRSGKQDESFYREMWGTLLRGEAWEGHFINR
;
A
#
# COMPACT_ATOMS: atom_id res chain seq x y z
N PRO A 1 36.35 -69.65 -17.63
CA PRO A 1 36.12 -69.98 -16.21
C PRO A 1 34.62 -69.88 -15.86
N GLU A 2 33.98 -71.01 -15.58
CA GLU A 2 32.59 -71.02 -15.10
C GLU A 2 32.57 -70.49 -13.66
N ALA A 3 31.94 -69.33 -13.46
CA ALA A 3 31.72 -68.77 -12.13
C ALA A 3 30.65 -69.62 -11.42
N ARG A 4 31.06 -70.44 -10.45
CA ARG A 4 30.12 -71.17 -9.59
C ARG A 4 29.62 -70.23 -8.51
N VAL A 5 28.30 -70.02 -8.47
CA VAL A 5 27.64 -69.25 -7.41
C VAL A 5 27.48 -70.14 -6.18
N PHE A 6 28.03 -69.72 -5.04
CA PHE A 6 27.78 -70.34 -3.76
C PHE A 6 26.90 -69.40 -2.92
N GLY A 7 25.60 -69.70 -2.82
CA GLY A 7 24.65 -68.86 -2.07
C GLY A 7 23.19 -69.06 -2.51
N ARG A 8 22.25 -68.37 -1.85
CA ARG A 8 20.83 -68.30 -2.28
C ARG A 8 20.70 -67.29 -3.42
N GLY A 9 20.41 -67.75 -4.65
CA GLY A 9 20.15 -66.88 -5.80
C GLY A 9 20.25 -67.59 -7.15
N HIS A 10 19.81 -66.92 -8.22
CA HIS A 10 19.94 -67.38 -9.60
C HIS A 10 21.36 -67.11 -10.14
N PRO A 11 21.83 -67.87 -11.16
CA PRO A 11 23.12 -67.65 -11.78
C PRO A 11 23.27 -66.19 -12.25
N LEU A 12 24.41 -65.58 -11.97
CA LEU A 12 24.76 -64.27 -12.47
C LEU A 12 24.87 -64.31 -14.00
N GLU A 13 24.27 -63.33 -14.67
CA GLU A 13 24.52 -63.15 -16.10
C GLU A 13 26.01 -62.92 -16.37
N LYS A 14 26.53 -63.50 -17.46
CA LYS A 14 27.94 -63.37 -17.86
C LYS A 14 28.38 -61.91 -18.00
N SER A 15 27.46 -61.03 -18.36
CA SER A 15 27.63 -59.57 -18.47
C SER A 15 28.02 -58.92 -17.14
N LEU A 16 27.41 -59.34 -16.03
CA LEU A 16 27.65 -58.81 -14.69
C LEU A 16 29.00 -59.29 -14.13
N PHE A 17 29.36 -60.55 -14.39
CA PHE A 17 30.66 -61.11 -13.99
C PHE A 17 31.84 -60.38 -14.65
N GLN A 18 31.72 -59.99 -15.91
CA GLN A 18 32.76 -59.24 -16.61
C GLN A 18 33.00 -57.84 -16.00
N ARG A 19 31.98 -57.19 -15.43
CA ARG A 19 32.11 -55.89 -14.76
C ARG A 19 32.82 -56.01 -13.42
N ILE A 20 32.40 -56.99 -12.61
CA ILE A 20 33.00 -57.30 -11.30
C ILE A 20 34.47 -57.71 -11.43
N SER A 21 34.85 -58.35 -12.54
CA SER A 21 36.25 -58.74 -12.78
C SER A 21 37.17 -57.58 -13.17
N LYS A 22 36.62 -56.45 -13.66
CA LYS A 22 37.41 -55.27 -14.07
C LYS A 22 37.72 -54.34 -12.91
N GLU A 23 36.78 -54.17 -11.98
CA GLU A 23 36.93 -53.33 -10.81
C GLU A 23 37.26 -54.17 -9.58
N LYS A 24 38.21 -53.75 -8.74
CA LYS A 24 38.64 -54.59 -7.59
C LYS A 24 37.62 -54.63 -6.46
N LYS A 25 36.75 -53.62 -6.34
CA LYS A 25 35.62 -53.49 -5.40
C LYS A 25 34.73 -52.34 -5.87
N GLY A 26 33.43 -52.38 -5.61
CA GLY A 26 32.55 -51.29 -6.04
C GLY A 26 31.07 -51.59 -5.83
N THR A 27 30.25 -50.68 -6.34
CA THR A 27 28.79 -50.80 -6.38
C THR A 27 28.32 -50.56 -7.80
N PHE A 28 27.35 -51.33 -8.28
CA PHE A 28 26.69 -51.08 -9.55
C PHE A 28 25.21 -51.41 -9.46
N GLU A 29 24.40 -50.74 -10.26
CA GLU A 29 22.98 -51.02 -10.39
C GLU A 29 22.76 -51.98 -11.56
N ALA A 30 21.95 -53.01 -11.33
CA ALA A 30 21.54 -53.93 -12.37
C ALA A 30 20.21 -54.60 -12.02
N VAL A 31 19.51 -55.08 -13.04
CA VAL A 31 18.35 -55.95 -12.88
C VAL A 31 18.86 -57.36 -12.61
N GLY A 32 18.41 -57.96 -11.51
CA GLY A 32 18.70 -59.36 -11.22
C GLY A 32 18.01 -60.29 -12.22
N SER A 33 18.43 -61.55 -12.26
CA SER A 33 17.85 -62.57 -13.14
C SER A 33 16.39 -62.92 -12.84
N ASP A 34 15.83 -62.40 -11.75
CA ASP A 34 14.42 -62.45 -11.38
C ASP A 34 13.63 -61.17 -11.75
N GLY A 35 14.25 -60.25 -12.50
CA GLY A 35 13.63 -59.00 -12.95
C GLY A 35 13.59 -57.87 -11.91
N VAL A 36 14.14 -58.07 -10.71
CA VAL A 36 14.16 -57.04 -9.67
C VAL A 36 15.45 -56.21 -9.76
N GLU A 37 15.29 -54.89 -9.86
CA GLU A 37 16.39 -53.92 -9.83
C GLU A 37 17.06 -53.87 -8.45
N ARG A 38 18.38 -54.03 -8.43
CA ARG A 38 19.18 -54.09 -7.20
C ARG A 38 20.43 -53.24 -7.32
N LEU A 39 20.81 -52.64 -6.19
CA LEU A 39 22.17 -52.14 -5.99
C LEU A 39 23.03 -53.33 -5.55
N TYR A 40 23.98 -53.69 -6.39
CA TYR A 40 24.92 -54.77 -6.15
C TYR A 40 26.21 -54.22 -5.55
N LEU A 41 26.54 -54.63 -4.33
CA LEU A 41 27.84 -54.41 -3.72
C LEU A 41 28.72 -55.63 -3.93
N PHE A 42 29.95 -55.43 -4.39
CA PHE A 42 30.91 -56.52 -4.55
C PHE A 42 32.27 -56.20 -3.96
N SER A 43 32.86 -57.19 -3.30
CA SER A 43 34.17 -57.09 -2.64
C SER A 43 34.90 -58.43 -2.75
N PRO A 44 36.24 -58.43 -2.91
CA PRO A 44 37.00 -59.66 -3.01
C PRO A 44 36.98 -60.36 -1.65
N TYR A 45 36.63 -61.64 -1.67
CA TYR A 45 36.61 -62.51 -0.51
C TYR A 45 37.67 -63.60 -0.69
N ARG A 46 38.60 -63.69 0.26
CA ARG A 46 39.58 -64.78 0.31
C ARG A 46 39.21 -65.71 1.45
N SER A 47 38.94 -66.97 1.13
CA SER A 47 38.72 -67.99 2.15
C SER A 47 40.04 -68.28 2.88
N PRO A 48 40.06 -68.34 4.22
CA PRO A 48 41.24 -68.78 4.97
C PRO A 48 41.55 -70.28 4.74
N MET A 49 40.55 -71.06 4.35
CA MET A 49 40.60 -72.52 4.25
C MET A 49 40.93 -73.02 2.83
N ASN A 50 40.87 -72.15 1.81
CA ASN A 50 41.12 -72.53 0.42
C ASN A 50 41.74 -71.37 -0.37
N LYS A 51 42.79 -71.61 -1.18
CA LYS A 51 43.53 -70.56 -1.92
C LYS A 51 42.76 -69.93 -3.09
N GLU A 52 41.51 -70.32 -3.30
CA GLU A 52 40.65 -69.75 -4.33
C GLU A 52 40.08 -68.40 -3.88
N GLY A 53 40.33 -67.35 -4.66
CA GLY A 53 39.75 -66.03 -4.46
C GLY A 53 38.36 -65.95 -5.08
N GLY A 54 37.38 -65.49 -4.31
CA GLY A 54 36.01 -65.25 -4.78
C GLY A 54 35.63 -63.77 -4.67
N TYR A 55 34.44 -63.43 -5.16
CA TYR A 55 33.80 -62.15 -4.89
C TYR A 55 32.53 -62.42 -4.08
N ALA A 56 32.37 -61.72 -2.97
CA ALA A 56 31.09 -61.64 -2.29
C ALA A 56 30.24 -60.62 -3.05
N LEU A 57 29.03 -61.00 -3.45
CA LEU A 57 28.07 -60.12 -4.12
C LEU A 57 26.81 -60.04 -3.26
N LEU A 58 26.42 -58.83 -2.89
CA LEU A 58 25.19 -58.54 -2.16
C LEU A 58 24.32 -57.63 -3.02
N GLY A 59 23.16 -58.14 -3.46
CA GLY A 59 22.18 -57.35 -4.20
C GLY A 59 21.03 -56.95 -3.29
N ILE A 60 20.86 -55.64 -3.05
CA ILE A 60 19.74 -55.12 -2.26
C ILE A 60 18.72 -54.48 -3.21
N PRO A 61 17.43 -54.86 -3.17
CA PRO A 61 16.40 -54.26 -4.02
C PRO A 61 16.33 -52.75 -3.84
N THR A 62 16.47 -51.99 -4.94
CA THR A 62 16.45 -50.51 -4.91
C THR A 62 15.13 -49.98 -4.40
N LYS A 63 14.00 -50.58 -4.83
CA LYS A 63 12.66 -50.24 -4.32
C LYS A 63 12.54 -50.38 -2.80
N ALA A 64 13.19 -51.37 -2.20
CA ALA A 64 13.15 -51.55 -0.74
C ALA A 64 14.08 -50.55 -0.02
N LEU A 65 15.19 -50.17 -0.65
CA LEU A 65 16.09 -49.12 -0.14
C LEU A 65 15.44 -47.73 -0.16
N PHE A 66 14.65 -47.42 -1.21
CA PHE A 66 14.07 -46.09 -1.42
C PHE A 66 12.62 -45.95 -0.95
N ALA A 67 11.87 -47.03 -0.71
CA ALA A 67 10.47 -46.93 -0.27
C ALA A 67 10.28 -46.09 1.00
N GLU A 68 11.23 -46.15 1.93
CA GLU A 68 11.20 -45.32 3.14
C GLU A 68 11.52 -43.85 2.84
N VAL A 69 12.46 -43.59 1.93
CA VAL A 69 12.82 -42.25 1.45
C VAL A 69 11.66 -41.60 0.69
N ASP A 70 11.00 -42.34 -0.20
CA ASP A 70 9.86 -41.86 -0.99
C ASP A 70 8.70 -41.46 -0.09
N ARG A 71 8.40 -42.24 0.96
CA ARG A 71 7.35 -41.91 1.92
C ARG A 71 7.67 -40.62 2.70
N LEU A 72 8.92 -40.46 3.14
CA LEU A 72 9.38 -39.23 3.80
C LEU A 72 9.30 -38.02 2.85
N PHE A 73 9.68 -38.21 1.59
CA PHE A 73 9.63 -37.18 0.57
C PHE A 73 8.20 -36.70 0.32
N VAL A 74 7.26 -37.62 0.09
CA VAL A 74 5.84 -37.28 -0.12
C VAL A 74 5.23 -36.59 1.09
N MET A 75 5.54 -37.06 2.31
CA MET A 75 5.06 -36.41 3.54
C MET A 75 5.58 -34.97 3.65
N THR A 76 6.87 -34.75 3.39
CA THR A 76 7.50 -33.42 3.44
C THR A 76 6.87 -32.48 2.41
N LEU A 77 6.67 -32.96 1.17
CA LEU A 77 6.06 -32.18 0.11
C LEU A 77 4.61 -31.79 0.46
N THR A 78 3.85 -32.73 1.04
CA THR A 78 2.47 -32.50 1.49
C THR A 78 2.41 -31.43 2.57
N VAL A 79 3.29 -31.49 3.57
CA VAL A 79 3.36 -30.48 4.65
C VAL A 79 3.75 -29.11 4.10
N LEU A 80 4.68 -29.05 3.15
CA LEU A 80 5.05 -27.80 2.48
C LEU A 80 3.89 -27.22 1.66
N SER A 81 3.18 -28.04 0.90
CA SER A 81 2.01 -27.60 0.13
C SER A 81 0.91 -27.05 1.05
N ILE A 82 0.61 -27.73 2.15
CA ILE A 82 -0.38 -27.27 3.14
C ILE A 82 0.07 -25.95 3.76
N SER A 83 1.33 -25.85 4.18
CA SER A 83 1.90 -24.63 4.75
C SER A 83 1.83 -23.46 3.76
N ALA A 84 2.12 -23.69 2.48
CA ALA A 84 2.05 -22.67 1.44
C ALA A 84 0.62 -22.16 1.22
N VAL A 85 -0.35 -23.07 1.16
CA VAL A 85 -1.78 -22.72 1.02
C VAL A 85 -2.27 -21.94 2.24
N LEU A 86 -1.89 -22.36 3.46
CA LEU A 86 -2.22 -21.64 4.68
C LEU A 86 -1.62 -20.23 4.69
N PHE A 87 -0.36 -20.07 4.28
CA PHE A 87 0.28 -18.77 4.17
C PHE A 87 -0.46 -17.85 3.20
N LEU A 88 -0.83 -18.36 2.02
CA LEU A 88 -1.60 -17.61 1.03
C LEU A 88 -2.98 -17.21 1.58
N ALA A 89 -3.65 -18.11 2.30
CA ALA A 89 -4.93 -17.82 2.93
C ALA A 89 -4.80 -16.72 3.99
N ILE A 90 -3.76 -16.76 4.83
CA ILE A 90 -3.49 -15.73 5.85
C ILE A 90 -3.20 -14.37 5.18
N ILE A 91 -2.39 -14.34 4.13
CA ILE A 91 -2.09 -13.10 3.39
C ILE A 91 -3.37 -12.54 2.76
N TRP A 92 -4.19 -13.39 2.15
CA TRP A 92 -5.44 -12.96 1.51
C TRP A 92 -6.44 -12.41 2.54
N LEU A 93 -6.64 -13.12 3.66
CA LEU A 93 -7.53 -12.70 4.74
C LEU A 93 -7.01 -11.42 5.43
N GLY A 94 -5.72 -11.38 5.74
CA GLY A 94 -5.07 -10.26 6.43
C GLY A 94 -4.98 -9.01 5.55
N GLY A 95 -4.50 -9.15 4.31
CA GLY A 95 -4.29 -8.02 3.39
C GLY A 95 -5.57 -7.26 3.07
N ASN A 96 -6.68 -7.98 2.86
CA ASN A 96 -7.97 -7.35 2.59
C ASN A 96 -8.48 -6.54 3.80
N SER A 97 -8.35 -7.10 5.02
CA SER A 97 -8.86 -6.45 6.22
C SER A 97 -7.93 -5.38 6.79
N LEU A 98 -6.61 -5.51 6.63
CA LEU A 98 -5.62 -4.62 7.24
C LEU A 98 -5.24 -3.44 6.33
N ILE A 99 -5.23 -3.62 5.01
CA ILE A 99 -4.72 -2.61 4.07
C ILE A 99 -5.82 -2.15 3.11
N VAL A 100 -6.39 -3.08 2.35
CA VAL A 100 -7.28 -2.72 1.22
C VAL A 100 -8.52 -1.98 1.70
N ARG A 101 -9.20 -2.50 2.73
CA ARG A 101 -10.43 -1.89 3.25
C ARG A 101 -10.20 -0.50 3.86
N PRO A 102 -9.25 -0.27 4.79
CA PRO A 102 -9.01 1.07 5.33
C PRO A 102 -8.58 2.08 4.27
N VAL A 103 -7.73 1.69 3.32
CA VAL A 103 -7.31 2.57 2.21
C VAL A 103 -8.51 2.96 1.35
N GLY A 104 -9.42 2.03 1.07
CA GLY A 104 -10.67 2.32 0.35
C GLY A 104 -11.56 3.33 1.08
N ILE A 105 -11.67 3.21 2.41
CA ILE A 105 -12.44 4.15 3.25
C ILE A 105 -11.81 5.55 3.21
N LEU A 106 -10.48 5.65 3.34
CA LEU A 106 -9.75 6.93 3.22
C LEU A 106 -9.96 7.58 1.85
N ALA A 107 -9.85 6.78 0.79
CA ALA A 107 -10.03 7.28 -0.57
C ALA A 107 -11.46 7.79 -0.82
N ASP A 108 -12.47 7.10 -0.28
CA ASP A 108 -13.87 7.52 -0.39
C ASP A 108 -14.13 8.81 0.42
N ALA A 109 -13.68 8.86 1.67
CA ALA A 109 -13.81 10.07 2.50
C ALA A 109 -13.10 11.28 1.87
N SER A 110 -11.91 11.08 1.31
CA SER A 110 -11.17 12.12 0.58
C SER A 110 -11.93 12.61 -0.65
N LYS A 111 -12.52 11.72 -1.45
CA LYS A 111 -13.34 12.10 -2.61
C LYS A 111 -14.58 12.88 -2.20
N ARG A 112 -15.26 12.47 -1.12
CA ARG A 112 -16.44 13.16 -0.59
C ARG A 112 -16.08 14.57 -0.10
N LEU A 113 -15.00 14.70 0.67
CA LEU A 113 -14.49 15.99 1.14
C LEU A 113 -14.14 16.92 -0.05
N ALA A 114 -13.42 16.39 -1.05
CA ALA A 114 -13.11 17.13 -2.28
C ALA A 114 -14.35 17.50 -3.10
N GLY A 115 -15.42 16.71 -3.00
CA GLY A 115 -16.73 16.99 -3.59
C GLY A 115 -17.57 18.03 -2.83
N GLY A 116 -17.06 18.59 -1.73
CA GLY A 116 -17.74 19.62 -0.93
C GLY A 116 -18.51 19.09 0.29
N ASP A 117 -18.51 17.77 0.54
CA ASP A 117 -19.06 17.21 1.77
C ASP A 117 -18.04 17.40 2.92
N LEU A 118 -18.09 18.55 3.58
CA LEU A 118 -17.22 18.90 4.71
C LEU A 118 -17.48 18.04 5.96
N THR A 119 -18.57 17.28 5.99
CA THR A 119 -18.90 16.36 7.09
C THR A 119 -18.30 14.97 6.90
N ALA A 120 -17.65 14.71 5.76
CA ALA A 120 -17.02 13.42 5.48
C ALA A 120 -15.94 13.10 6.51
N ARG A 121 -16.03 11.90 7.11
CA ARG A 121 -15.06 11.33 8.05
C ARG A 121 -14.78 9.88 7.68
N THR A 122 -13.59 9.41 8.02
CA THR A 122 -13.10 8.07 7.71
C THR A 122 -13.67 7.05 8.70
N GLY A 123 -13.89 7.44 9.97
CA GLY A 123 -14.34 6.51 11.01
C GLY A 123 -13.31 5.43 11.35
N LEU A 124 -12.04 5.63 10.94
CA LEU A 124 -10.95 4.68 11.19
C LEU A 124 -10.33 4.82 12.60
N VAL A 125 -10.94 5.61 13.48
CA VAL A 125 -10.44 5.93 14.83
C VAL A 125 -10.05 4.68 15.64
N SER A 126 -10.78 3.57 15.48
CA SER A 126 -10.52 2.31 16.18
C SER A 126 -9.50 1.38 15.50
N THR A 127 -9.01 1.74 14.31
CA THR A 127 -7.99 0.96 13.61
C THR A 127 -6.64 1.22 14.28
N GLN A 128 -5.96 0.18 14.74
CA GLN A 128 -4.60 0.31 15.26
C GLN A 128 -3.57 0.30 14.11
N GLY A 129 -2.46 1.01 14.30
CA GLY A 129 -1.39 1.14 13.30
C GLY A 129 -1.44 2.45 12.50
N GLU A 130 -0.56 2.57 11.50
CA GLU A 130 -0.34 3.84 10.78
C GLU A 130 -1.59 4.30 10.01
N LEU A 131 -2.37 3.37 9.47
CA LEU A 131 -3.61 3.72 8.74
C LEU A 131 -4.69 4.30 9.64
N GLY A 132 -4.76 3.87 10.90
CA GLY A 132 -5.64 4.48 11.89
C GLY A 132 -5.19 5.87 12.32
N GLN A 133 -3.88 6.07 12.44
CA GLN A 133 -3.32 7.41 12.66
C GLN A 133 -3.64 8.34 11.50
N LEU A 134 -3.40 7.90 10.26
CA LEU A 134 -3.72 8.67 9.06
C LEU A 134 -5.22 9.00 8.98
N GLY A 135 -6.09 8.07 9.39
CA GLY A 135 -7.52 8.32 9.48
C GLY A 135 -7.90 9.40 10.49
N ARG A 136 -7.24 9.44 11.66
CA ARG A 136 -7.45 10.51 12.64
C ARG A 136 -6.94 11.86 12.15
N GLU A 137 -5.72 11.90 11.60
CA GLU A 137 -5.15 13.14 11.03
C GLU A 137 -6.02 13.69 9.90
N PHE A 138 -6.58 12.80 9.06
CA PHE A 138 -7.54 13.20 8.04
C PHE A 138 -8.84 13.75 8.65
N ASP A 139 -9.40 13.09 9.66
CA ASP A 139 -10.64 13.50 10.32
C ASP A 139 -10.49 14.86 11.02
N GLU A 140 -9.35 15.11 11.67
CA GLU A 140 -8.97 16.39 12.28
C GLU A 140 -8.84 17.50 11.22
N MET A 141 -8.16 17.22 10.11
CA MET A 141 -8.06 18.17 9.00
C MET A 141 -9.44 18.51 8.42
N ALA A 142 -10.32 17.52 8.24
CA ALA A 142 -11.66 17.73 7.72
C ALA A 142 -12.52 18.59 8.67
N GLU A 143 -12.38 18.39 9.98
CA GLU A 143 -13.03 19.20 11.01
C GLU A 143 -12.54 20.65 11.01
N GLU A 144 -11.22 20.87 10.91
CA GLU A 144 -10.63 22.20 10.84
C GLU A 144 -11.09 22.96 9.59
N ILE A 145 -11.15 22.30 8.43
CA ILE A 145 -11.67 22.89 7.19
C ILE A 145 -13.13 23.30 7.35
N GLN A 146 -13.95 22.42 7.93
CA GLN A 146 -15.35 22.70 8.21
C GLN A 146 -15.50 23.92 9.13
N HIS A 147 -14.75 23.97 10.23
CA HIS A 147 -14.81 25.08 11.19
C HIS A 147 -14.45 26.42 10.54
N ARG A 148 -13.37 26.47 9.74
CA ARG A 148 -12.99 27.70 9.01
C ARG A 148 -14.05 28.15 8.02
N GLN A 149 -14.69 27.22 7.32
CA GLN A 149 -15.79 27.55 6.41
C GLN A 149 -17.00 28.12 7.16
N GLU A 150 -17.35 27.52 8.30
CA GLU A 150 -18.43 28.03 9.16
C GLU A 150 -18.10 29.42 9.72
N GLU A 151 -16.87 29.64 10.18
CA GLU A 151 -16.41 30.94 10.68
C GLU A 151 -16.44 32.00 9.59
N PHE A 152 -15.91 31.69 8.40
CA PHE A 152 -15.98 32.58 7.24
C PHE A 152 -17.43 32.92 6.87
N ALA A 153 -18.32 31.93 6.86
CA ALA A 153 -19.74 32.14 6.60
C ALA A 153 -20.40 33.03 7.66
N ARG A 154 -20.06 32.88 8.94
CA ARG A 154 -20.54 33.76 10.02
C ARG A 154 -20.04 35.19 9.86
N LEU A 155 -18.76 35.39 9.53
CA LEU A 155 -18.20 36.72 9.28
C LEU A 155 -18.85 37.38 8.06
N ALA A 156 -19.00 36.65 6.96
CA ALA A 156 -19.69 37.13 5.77
C ALA A 156 -21.14 37.55 6.08
N MET A 157 -21.85 36.75 6.88
CA MET A 157 -23.20 37.07 7.33
C MET A 157 -23.24 38.33 8.20
N ALA A 158 -22.28 38.52 9.11
CA ALA A 158 -22.20 39.73 9.93
C ALA A 158 -21.97 40.99 9.08
N VAL A 159 -21.12 40.91 8.04
CA VAL A 159 -20.89 42.02 7.09
C VAL A 159 -22.15 42.31 6.27
N GLU A 160 -22.80 41.27 5.74
CA GLU A 160 -24.05 41.39 4.97
C GLU A 160 -25.19 42.00 5.80
N GLN A 161 -25.27 41.69 7.09
CA GLN A 161 -26.31 42.19 7.99
C GLN A 161 -25.96 43.51 8.70
N SER A 162 -24.75 44.04 8.50
CA SER A 162 -24.34 45.32 9.11
C SER A 162 -25.29 46.45 8.69
N ALA A 163 -25.57 47.37 9.63
CA ALA A 163 -26.33 48.59 9.35
C ALA A 163 -25.48 49.66 8.66
N GLU A 164 -24.16 49.55 8.76
CA GLU A 164 -23.21 50.46 8.13
C GLU A 164 -22.82 49.97 6.73
N GLY A 165 -22.61 50.92 5.82
CA GLY A 165 -22.16 50.61 4.46
C GLY A 165 -20.71 50.12 4.47
N VAL A 166 -20.49 48.89 4.03
CA VAL A 166 -19.16 48.27 3.90
C VAL A 166 -18.81 48.16 2.43
N ILE A 167 -17.59 48.60 2.08
CA ILE A 167 -17.03 48.52 0.74
C ILE A 167 -15.66 47.84 0.86
N LEU A 168 -15.39 46.87 -0.01
CA LEU A 168 -14.06 46.28 -0.18
C LEU A 168 -13.52 46.70 -1.54
N THR A 169 -12.26 47.12 -1.61
CA THR A 169 -11.58 47.49 -2.87
C THR A 169 -10.31 46.70 -3.09
N ASP A 170 -9.85 46.63 -4.35
CA ASP A 170 -8.48 46.22 -4.67
C ASP A 170 -7.46 47.33 -4.31
N ARG A 171 -6.18 47.11 -4.65
CA ARG A 171 -5.09 48.05 -4.35
C ARG A 171 -5.15 49.29 -5.23
N GLU A 172 -5.79 49.19 -6.38
CA GLU A 172 -6.01 50.24 -7.37
C GLU A 172 -7.25 51.10 -7.03
N GLY A 173 -8.01 50.70 -6.01
CA GLY A 173 -9.20 51.39 -5.54
C GLY A 173 -10.44 51.06 -6.38
N THR A 174 -10.49 49.90 -7.03
CA THR A 174 -11.68 49.32 -7.66
C THR A 174 -12.50 48.59 -6.62
N ILE A 175 -13.79 48.87 -6.54
CA ILE A 175 -14.73 48.18 -5.64
C ILE A 175 -14.86 46.71 -6.08
N LEU A 176 -14.52 45.81 -5.17
CA LEU A 176 -14.69 44.36 -5.32
C LEU A 176 -15.99 43.87 -4.70
N TYR A 177 -16.46 44.52 -3.63
CA TYR A 177 -17.67 44.12 -2.91
C TYR A 177 -18.32 45.31 -2.19
N VAL A 178 -19.65 45.27 -2.09
CA VAL A 178 -20.46 46.15 -1.25
C VAL A 178 -21.54 45.34 -0.54
N ASN A 179 -21.85 45.71 0.71
CA ASN A 179 -22.93 45.08 1.48
C ASN A 179 -24.30 45.75 1.21
N PRO A 180 -25.43 45.13 1.59
CA PRO A 180 -26.77 45.68 1.38
C PRO A 180 -27.02 47.04 2.06
N ALA A 181 -26.34 47.33 3.18
CA ALA A 181 -26.43 48.65 3.80
C ALA A 181 -25.86 49.75 2.93
N PHE A 182 -24.75 49.49 2.21
CA PHE A 182 -24.22 50.43 1.23
C PHE A 182 -25.26 50.78 0.17
N GLU A 183 -25.98 49.80 -0.36
CA GLU A 183 -27.03 50.05 -1.37
C GLU A 183 -28.15 50.92 -0.80
N ARG A 184 -28.62 50.60 0.41
CA ARG A 184 -29.69 51.38 1.08
C ARG A 184 -29.28 52.82 1.40
N ILE A 185 -28.02 53.02 1.81
CA ILE A 185 -27.51 54.34 2.23
C ILE A 185 -27.20 55.21 1.00
N THR A 186 -26.56 54.63 -0.01
CA THR A 186 -26.04 55.39 -1.16
C THR A 186 -27.00 55.43 -2.35
N GLY A 187 -27.91 54.45 -2.45
CA GLY A 187 -28.82 54.29 -3.58
C GLY A 187 -28.21 53.59 -4.80
N TYR A 188 -26.93 53.23 -4.77
CA TYR A 188 -26.28 52.45 -5.85
C TYR A 188 -26.44 50.96 -5.58
N SER A 189 -26.87 50.20 -6.57
CA SER A 189 -26.87 48.73 -6.50
C SER A 189 -25.44 48.16 -6.52
N ARG A 190 -25.27 46.95 -6.01
CA ARG A 190 -24.02 46.19 -6.10
C ARG A 190 -23.53 46.07 -7.53
N GLU A 191 -24.42 45.84 -8.49
CA GLU A 191 -24.09 45.70 -9.91
C GLU A 191 -23.55 47.01 -10.51
N GLU A 192 -24.03 48.16 -10.02
CA GLU A 192 -23.56 49.48 -10.45
C GLU A 192 -22.24 49.89 -9.78
N ALA A 193 -22.03 49.45 -8.53
CA ALA A 193 -20.88 49.84 -7.72
C ALA A 193 -19.64 48.96 -7.95
N VAL A 194 -19.81 47.63 -8.06
CA VAL A 194 -18.70 46.70 -8.25
C VAL A 194 -18.01 46.95 -9.59
N GLY A 195 -16.68 46.95 -9.59
CA GLY A 195 -15.87 47.31 -10.76
C GLY A 195 -15.70 48.81 -10.99
N LYS A 196 -16.30 49.67 -10.15
CA LYS A 196 -16.11 51.13 -10.19
C LYS A 196 -15.17 51.60 -9.08
N SER A 197 -14.69 52.82 -9.20
CA SER A 197 -13.96 53.48 -8.11
C SER A 197 -14.95 54.08 -7.10
N PRO A 198 -14.65 54.08 -5.78
CA PRO A 198 -15.46 54.75 -4.74
C PRO A 198 -15.75 56.23 -5.01
N ARG A 199 -15.01 56.84 -5.96
CA ARG A 199 -15.28 58.19 -6.48
C ARG A 199 -16.69 58.39 -7.01
N ILE A 200 -17.45 57.33 -7.35
CA ILE A 200 -18.88 57.45 -7.71
C ILE A 200 -19.75 58.06 -6.61
N LEU A 201 -19.26 58.05 -5.36
CA LEU A 201 -19.92 58.62 -4.19
C LEU A 201 -19.53 60.09 -3.95
N ARG A 202 -18.62 60.65 -4.76
CA ARG A 202 -18.05 61.98 -4.53
C ARG A 202 -19.10 63.08 -4.73
N SER A 203 -19.44 63.77 -3.64
CA SER A 203 -20.34 64.94 -3.63
C SER A 203 -19.69 66.25 -4.11
N GLY A 204 -18.37 66.24 -4.33
CA GLY A 204 -17.58 67.43 -4.65
C GLY A 204 -17.27 68.34 -3.45
N LYS A 205 -17.77 68.02 -2.24
CA LYS A 205 -17.61 68.84 -1.02
C LYS A 205 -16.31 68.58 -0.24
N GLN A 206 -15.48 67.64 -0.67
CA GLN A 206 -14.20 67.29 -0.02
C GLN A 206 -13.00 67.68 -0.91
N ASP A 207 -11.99 68.29 -0.27
CA ASP A 207 -10.71 68.74 -0.85
C ASP A 207 -9.88 67.55 -1.40
N GLU A 208 -9.05 67.79 -2.42
CA GLU A 208 -8.02 66.85 -2.87
C GLU A 208 -6.98 66.47 -1.79
N SER A 209 -6.68 67.36 -0.85
CA SER A 209 -5.78 67.07 0.28
C SER A 209 -6.30 65.91 1.13
N PHE A 210 -7.61 65.88 1.40
CA PHE A 210 -8.31 64.81 2.12
C PHE A 210 -8.13 63.45 1.44
N TYR A 211 -8.34 63.37 0.12
CA TYR A 211 -8.15 62.11 -0.61
C TYR A 211 -6.69 61.67 -0.67
N ARG A 212 -5.75 62.63 -0.76
CA ARG A 212 -4.31 62.33 -0.70
C ARG A 212 -3.91 61.73 0.64
N GLU A 213 -4.45 62.27 1.73
CA GLU A 213 -4.20 61.76 3.07
C GLU A 213 -4.79 60.36 3.24
N MET A 214 -6.06 60.16 2.89
CA MET A 214 -6.73 58.86 2.94
C MET A 214 -5.97 57.79 2.15
N TRP A 215 -5.71 58.03 0.87
CA TRP A 215 -5.00 57.06 0.03
C TRP A 215 -3.55 56.87 0.47
N GLY A 216 -2.88 57.93 0.93
CA GLY A 216 -1.54 57.84 1.48
C GLY A 216 -1.47 56.88 2.67
N THR A 217 -2.46 56.94 3.57
CA THR A 217 -2.56 56.06 4.76
C THR A 217 -2.93 54.63 4.37
N LEU A 218 -3.94 54.45 3.54
CA LEU A 218 -4.37 53.11 3.08
C LEU A 218 -3.28 52.38 2.31
N LEU A 219 -2.52 53.07 1.45
CA LEU A 219 -1.43 52.47 0.66
C LEU A 219 -0.22 52.06 1.51
N ARG A 220 -0.08 52.61 2.73
CA ARG A 220 0.92 52.14 3.71
C ARG A 220 0.44 50.92 4.52
N GLY A 221 -0.79 50.45 4.28
CA GLY A 221 -1.41 49.37 5.05
C GLY A 221 -1.93 49.81 6.42
N GLU A 222 -2.05 51.13 6.64
CA GLU A 222 -2.57 51.71 7.88
C GLU A 222 -4.08 51.94 7.76
N ALA A 223 -4.81 51.78 8.87
CA ALA A 223 -6.22 52.13 8.92
C ALA A 223 -6.38 53.66 8.88
N TRP A 224 -7.32 54.15 8.07
CA TRP A 224 -7.69 55.56 8.01
C TRP A 224 -9.14 55.75 8.44
N GLU A 225 -9.40 56.78 9.23
CA GLU A 225 -10.73 57.15 9.72
C GLU A 225 -11.00 58.62 9.37
N GLY A 226 -12.21 58.92 8.90
CA GLY A 226 -12.63 60.29 8.63
C GLY A 226 -14.07 60.40 8.16
N HIS A 227 -14.60 61.62 8.19
CA HIS A 227 -16.00 61.88 7.86
C HIS A 227 -16.14 62.22 6.38
N PHE A 228 -16.82 61.37 5.64
CA PHE A 228 -17.13 61.60 4.23
C PHE A 228 -18.54 62.17 4.05
N ILE A 229 -18.67 63.25 3.28
CA ILE A 229 -19.99 63.80 2.93
C ILE A 229 -20.41 63.21 1.59
N ASN A 230 -21.36 62.27 1.63
CA ASN A 230 -22.05 61.77 0.44
C ASN A 230 -23.26 62.68 0.15
N ARG A 231 -23.42 63.11 -1.10
CA ARG A 231 -24.42 64.04 -1.66
C ARG A 231 -24.83 65.26 -0.80
#